data_AF-A0A3L7XEG1-F1
#
_entry.id   AF-A0A3L7XEG1-F1
#
_cell.length_a   1.000
_cell.length_b   1.000
_cell.length_c   1.000
_cell.angle_alpha   90.00
_cell.angle_beta   90.00
_cell.angle_gamma   90.00
#
_symmetry.space_group_name_H-M   'P 1'
#
loop_
_entity.id
_entity.type
_entity.pdbx_description
1 polymer ?
#
loop_
_entity_poly.entity_id
_entity_poly.type
_entity_poly.pdbx_seq_one_letter_code
_entity_poly.pdbx_strand_id
1 'polypeptide(L)'
;NAGAGNYLDCVGIHYNEGVVPPSAYGGGVDPRDDHYTRYFPGMIERYSAAFGGNRQLCFTELGYLSGEEWGYVPKHYLWKPPINNTVAEQAAYLGEAVRLARSKGRVRMIMVFNVDFANYGDDPMAGYAIIRPDGSCPACVTLAASMQ
;
A
#
# COMPACT_ATOMS: atom_id res chain seq x y z
N ASN A 1 22.67 7.47 7.11
CA ASN A 1 22.47 8.64 6.21
C ASN A 1 23.46 9.72 6.58
N ALA A 2 24.46 10.02 5.74
CA ALA A 2 25.53 11.00 5.98
C ALA A 2 25.02 12.45 5.97
N GLY A 3 24.11 12.79 6.89
CA GLY A 3 23.50 14.13 6.98
C GLY A 3 22.34 14.41 6.02
N ALA A 4 22.07 13.54 5.02
CA ALA A 4 20.99 13.74 4.04
C ALA A 4 19.62 14.04 4.68
N GLY A 5 19.33 13.44 5.83
CA GLY A 5 18.10 13.71 6.58
C GLY A 5 17.92 15.20 6.89
N ASN A 6 18.98 15.97 7.09
CA ASN A 6 18.91 17.38 7.48
C ASN A 6 18.31 18.29 6.39
N TYR A 7 18.20 17.82 5.16
CA TYR A 7 17.83 18.61 3.99
C TYR A 7 16.51 18.15 3.34
N LEU A 8 15.75 17.29 4.00
CA LEU A 8 14.47 16.78 3.50
C LEU A 8 13.37 16.89 4.54
N ASP A 9 12.15 17.20 4.08
CA ASP A 9 10.95 17.23 4.92
C ASP A 9 10.44 15.81 5.23
N CYS A 10 10.55 14.91 4.26
CA CYS A 10 10.18 13.52 4.39
C CYS A 10 10.94 12.63 3.39
N VAL A 11 10.94 11.33 3.65
CA VAL A 11 11.57 10.31 2.80
C VAL A 11 10.50 9.64 1.93
N GLY A 12 10.69 9.66 0.61
CA GLY A 12 9.82 8.99 -0.35
C GLY A 12 9.92 7.46 -0.25
N ILE A 13 8.78 6.78 -0.15
CA ILE A 13 8.70 5.30 -0.04
C ILE A 13 7.50 4.77 -0.85
N HIS A 14 7.60 3.52 -1.30
CA HIS A 14 6.57 2.86 -2.12
C HIS A 14 6.08 1.60 -1.39
N TYR A 15 4.76 1.39 -1.37
CA TYR A 15 4.16 0.17 -0.80
C TYR A 15 3.10 -0.37 -1.75
N ASN A 16 3.47 -1.39 -2.53
CA ASN A 16 2.64 -1.97 -3.59
C ASN A 16 2.50 -3.50 -3.47
N GLU A 17 3.16 -4.11 -2.49
CA GLU A 17 3.24 -5.57 -2.36
C GLU A 17 2.27 -6.15 -1.32
N GLY A 18 1.40 -5.32 -0.72
CA GLY A 18 0.52 -5.73 0.36
C GLY A 18 -0.57 -6.73 -0.07
N VAL A 19 -0.66 -7.87 0.64
CA VAL A 19 -1.72 -8.88 0.48
C VAL A 19 -2.40 -9.29 1.79
N VAL A 20 -2.13 -8.53 2.85
CA VAL A 20 -2.65 -8.71 4.21
C VAL A 20 -3.17 -7.37 4.75
N PRO A 21 -4.02 -7.37 5.79
CA PRO A 21 -4.53 -6.14 6.38
C PRO A 21 -3.40 -5.19 6.84
N PRO A 22 -3.53 -3.87 6.68
CA PRO A 22 -2.53 -2.90 7.09
C PRO A 22 -2.14 -2.94 8.58
N SER A 23 -3.00 -3.47 9.46
CA SER A 23 -2.67 -3.69 10.87
C SER A 23 -1.88 -4.97 11.15
N ALA A 24 -1.76 -5.88 10.18
CA ALA A 24 -0.99 -7.11 10.32
C ALA A 24 0.50 -6.81 10.48
N TYR A 25 1.17 -7.63 11.28
CA TYR A 25 2.60 -7.50 11.56
C TYR A 25 3.21 -8.87 11.89
N GLY A 26 4.05 -9.39 10.99
CA GLY A 26 4.82 -10.62 11.20
C GLY A 26 3.99 -11.87 11.50
N GLY A 27 4.67 -12.93 11.93
CA GLY A 27 4.01 -14.14 12.42
C GLY A 27 3.44 -15.02 11.32
N GLY A 28 3.96 -14.90 10.09
CA GLY A 28 3.52 -15.69 8.95
C GLY A 28 2.11 -15.38 8.47
N VAL A 29 1.59 -14.18 8.77
CA VAL A 29 0.28 -13.73 8.25
C VAL A 29 0.36 -13.48 6.74
N ASP A 30 1.48 -12.94 6.25
CA ASP A 30 1.76 -12.92 4.82
C ASP A 30 2.17 -14.33 4.34
N PRO A 31 1.60 -14.85 3.24
CA PRO A 31 1.89 -16.20 2.77
C PRO A 31 3.30 -16.38 2.19
N ARG A 32 4.06 -15.31 1.98
CA ARG A 32 5.42 -15.38 1.41
C ARG A 32 6.49 -15.57 2.49
N ASP A 33 6.63 -14.58 3.36
CA ASP A 33 7.65 -14.50 4.41
C ASP A 33 7.34 -13.35 5.39
N ASP A 34 8.19 -13.18 6.40
CA ASP A 34 8.10 -12.08 7.36
C ASP A 34 8.98 -10.86 6.99
N HIS A 35 9.27 -10.65 5.70
CA HIS A 35 10.06 -9.49 5.29
C HIS A 35 9.33 -8.18 5.62
N TYR A 36 10.03 -7.16 6.08
CA TYR A 36 9.40 -5.92 6.58
C TYR A 36 8.58 -5.17 5.52
N THR A 37 8.84 -5.40 4.23
CA THR A 37 8.06 -4.80 3.13
C THR A 37 6.70 -5.45 2.92
N ARG A 38 6.46 -6.64 3.48
CA ARG A 38 5.18 -7.36 3.43
C ARG A 38 4.11 -6.71 4.30
N TYR A 39 4.54 -5.98 5.33
CA TYR A 39 3.68 -5.38 6.33
C TYR A 39 3.82 -3.86 6.33
N PHE A 40 2.70 -3.16 6.16
CA PHE A 40 2.63 -1.71 6.21
C PHE A 40 3.35 -1.09 7.44
N PRO A 41 3.07 -1.52 8.69
CA PRO A 41 3.81 -1.06 9.86
C PRO A 41 5.30 -1.40 9.84
N GLY A 42 5.66 -2.59 9.35
CA GLY A 42 7.06 -3.04 9.26
C GLY A 42 7.90 -2.15 8.34
N MET A 43 7.36 -1.77 7.18
CA MET A 43 8.03 -0.86 6.25
C MET A 43 8.21 0.52 6.86
N ILE A 44 7.17 1.06 7.50
CA ILE A 44 7.24 2.36 8.19
C ILE A 44 8.33 2.33 9.26
N GLU A 45 8.37 1.29 10.08
CA GLU A 45 9.37 1.17 11.16
C GLU A 45 10.79 1.07 10.61
N ARG A 46 11.00 0.20 9.61
CA ARG A 46 12.33 0.00 9.03
C ARG A 46 12.86 1.27 8.36
N TYR A 47 12.05 1.95 7.57
CA TYR A 47 12.46 3.16 6.85
C TYR A 47 12.55 4.39 7.75
N SER A 48 11.66 4.53 8.74
CA SER A 48 11.80 5.56 9.78
C SER A 48 13.11 5.36 10.56
N ALA A 49 13.45 4.12 10.94
CA ALA A 49 14.68 3.81 11.67
C ALA A 49 15.94 4.09 10.86
N ALA A 50 15.92 3.88 9.53
CA ALA A 50 17.04 4.23 8.66
C ALA A 50 17.41 5.72 8.70
N PHE A 51 16.45 6.60 9.04
CA PHE A 51 16.63 8.04 9.23
C PHE A 51 16.62 8.44 10.72
N GLY A 52 16.88 7.49 11.63
CA GLY A 52 16.96 7.73 13.07
C GLY A 52 15.64 8.17 13.71
N GLY A 53 14.50 7.97 13.04
CA GLY A 53 13.19 8.42 13.51
C GLY A 53 12.94 9.93 13.38
N ASN A 54 13.92 10.70 12.90
CA ASN A 54 13.87 12.17 12.87
C ASN A 54 13.24 12.73 11.58
N ARG A 55 12.78 11.86 10.68
CA ARG A 55 12.17 12.26 9.40
C ARG A 55 10.90 11.46 9.18
N GLN A 56 9.84 12.17 8.81
CA GLN A 56 8.59 11.54 8.41
C GLN A 56 8.76 10.84 7.06
N LEU A 57 7.85 9.92 6.77
CA LEU A 57 7.78 9.21 5.50
C LEU A 57 6.70 9.83 4.62
N CYS A 58 6.94 9.85 3.32
CA CYS A 58 5.97 10.22 2.31
C CYS A 58 5.78 9.01 1.41
N PHE A 59 4.61 8.37 1.45
CA PHE A 59 4.30 7.36 0.46
C PHE A 59 4.07 8.05 -0.87
N THR A 60 5.02 7.90 -1.79
CA THR A 60 4.91 8.39 -3.17
C THR A 60 4.11 7.42 -4.04
N GLU A 61 3.99 6.17 -3.58
CA GLU A 61 3.02 5.19 -4.08
C GLU A 61 2.53 4.32 -2.91
N LEU A 62 1.22 4.17 -2.76
CA LEU A 62 0.60 3.22 -1.85
C LEU A 62 -0.57 2.55 -2.56
N GLY A 63 -0.48 1.23 -2.75
CA GLY A 63 -1.47 0.44 -3.48
C GLY A 63 -1.55 -1.00 -2.99
N TYR A 64 -2.73 -1.60 -3.18
CA TYR A 64 -2.98 -3.02 -2.93
C TYR A 64 -3.51 -3.63 -4.24
N LEU A 65 -2.80 -4.62 -4.77
CA LEU A 65 -3.17 -5.21 -6.06
C LEU A 65 -4.41 -6.10 -5.91
N SER A 66 -5.49 -5.79 -6.63
CA SER A 66 -6.62 -6.70 -6.83
C SER A 66 -6.61 -7.26 -8.25
N GLY A 67 -6.70 -8.58 -8.37
CA GLY A 67 -6.92 -9.27 -9.64
C GLY A 67 -8.37 -9.67 -9.90
N GLU A 68 -9.30 -9.29 -9.03
CA GLU A 68 -10.68 -9.82 -9.02
C GLU A 68 -11.40 -9.64 -10.37
N GLU A 69 -11.33 -8.47 -10.97
CA GLU A 69 -12.05 -8.16 -12.22
C GLU A 69 -11.44 -8.83 -13.45
N TRP A 70 -10.17 -9.21 -13.38
CA TRP A 70 -9.49 -9.93 -14.46
C TRP A 70 -9.52 -11.44 -14.26
N GLY A 71 -9.80 -11.91 -13.04
CA GLY A 71 -9.82 -13.34 -12.68
C GLY A 71 -8.43 -13.99 -12.59
N TYR A 72 -7.35 -13.22 -12.73
CA TYR A 72 -5.97 -13.67 -12.56
C TYR A 72 -5.08 -12.53 -12.10
N VAL A 73 -3.83 -12.84 -11.75
CA VAL A 73 -2.73 -11.87 -11.57
C VAL A 73 -1.49 -12.45 -12.26
N PRO A 74 -0.68 -11.65 -12.98
CA PRO A 74 0.58 -12.12 -13.56
C PRO A 74 1.47 -12.79 -12.52
N LYS A 75 2.14 -13.88 -12.90
CA LYS A 75 2.88 -14.75 -11.97
C LYS A 75 3.87 -13.99 -11.07
N HIS A 76 4.55 -12.98 -11.60
CA HIS A 76 5.54 -12.20 -10.85
C HIS A 76 4.92 -11.29 -9.78
N TYR A 77 3.63 -10.98 -9.92
CA TYR A 77 2.84 -10.18 -8.97
C TYR A 77 1.90 -11.04 -8.13
N LEU A 78 1.80 -12.36 -8.39
CA LEU A 78 0.91 -13.25 -7.65
C LEU A 78 1.57 -13.73 -6.36
N TRP A 79 1.16 -13.11 -5.25
CA TRP A 79 1.70 -13.35 -3.91
C TRP A 79 0.73 -14.11 -3.00
N LYS A 80 -0.58 -13.90 -3.17
CA LYS A 80 -1.66 -14.62 -2.47
C LYS A 80 -2.63 -15.20 -3.51
N PRO A 81 -2.42 -16.45 -3.95
CA PRO A 81 -3.29 -17.06 -4.96
C PRO A 81 -4.77 -17.11 -4.53
N PRO A 82 -5.72 -16.97 -5.47
CA PRO A 82 -5.52 -16.89 -6.92
C PRO A 82 -5.35 -15.46 -7.50
N ILE A 83 -5.69 -14.41 -6.74
CA ILE A 83 -5.83 -13.04 -7.27
C ILE A 83 -5.26 -11.93 -6.37
N ASN A 84 -4.43 -12.29 -5.39
CA ASN A 84 -3.97 -11.44 -4.28
C ASN A 84 -5.09 -10.99 -3.35
N ASN A 85 -5.76 -9.90 -3.71
CA ASN A 85 -6.82 -9.28 -2.93
C ASN A 85 -8.09 -9.22 -3.78
N THR A 86 -9.24 -9.24 -3.11
CA THR A 86 -10.51 -8.76 -3.65
C THR A 86 -10.51 -7.22 -3.71
N VAL A 87 -11.40 -6.64 -4.51
CA VAL A 87 -11.69 -5.20 -4.55
C VAL A 87 -12.13 -4.70 -3.18
N ALA A 88 -12.92 -5.50 -2.45
CA ALA A 88 -13.34 -5.18 -1.10
C ALA A 88 -12.16 -5.13 -0.11
N GLU A 89 -11.25 -6.12 -0.16
CA GLU A 89 -10.00 -6.10 0.61
C GLU A 89 -9.13 -4.90 0.23
N GLN A 90 -8.92 -4.62 -1.07
CA GLN A 90 -8.17 -3.46 -1.53
C GLN A 90 -8.74 -2.17 -0.92
N ALA A 91 -10.04 -1.93 -1.05
CA ALA A 91 -10.69 -0.73 -0.54
C ALA A 91 -10.56 -0.63 0.99
N ALA A 92 -10.80 -1.72 1.71
CA ALA A 92 -10.67 -1.75 3.17
C ALA A 92 -9.23 -1.47 3.61
N TYR A 93 -8.25 -2.07 2.94
CA TYR A 93 -6.83 -1.92 3.26
C TYR A 93 -6.31 -0.52 2.96
N LEU A 94 -6.72 0.10 1.85
CA LEU A 94 -6.39 1.50 1.57
C LEU A 94 -6.91 2.45 2.66
N GLY A 95 -8.17 2.28 3.08
CA GLY A 95 -8.76 3.08 4.16
C GLY A 95 -8.02 2.86 5.50
N GLU A 96 -7.83 1.59 5.89
CA GLU A 96 -7.14 1.29 7.15
C GLU A 96 -5.68 1.79 7.14
N ALA A 97 -4.95 1.70 6.03
CA ALA A 97 -3.60 2.24 5.90
C ALA A 97 -3.58 3.76 6.16
N VAL A 98 -4.52 4.51 5.57
CA VAL A 98 -4.66 5.96 5.81
C VAL A 98 -4.97 6.25 7.29
N ARG A 99 -5.92 5.53 7.89
CA ARG A 99 -6.26 5.69 9.31
C ARG A 99 -5.06 5.42 10.23
N LEU A 100 -4.29 4.37 9.95
CA LEU A 100 -3.09 4.03 10.72
C LEU A 100 -1.99 5.07 10.53
N ALA A 101 -1.76 5.54 9.31
CA ALA A 101 -0.78 6.58 9.01
C ALA A 101 -1.06 7.88 9.78
N ARG A 102 -2.33 8.31 9.83
CA ARG A 102 -2.76 9.50 10.57
C ARG A 102 -2.54 9.38 12.07
N SER A 103 -2.76 8.19 12.65
CA SER A 103 -2.71 8.00 14.11
C SER A 103 -1.30 7.89 14.70
N LYS A 104 -0.27 7.55 13.90
CA LYS A 104 1.08 7.24 14.42
C LYS A 104 2.14 8.31 14.20
N GLY A 105 1.85 9.41 13.49
CA GLY A 105 2.73 10.58 13.34
C GLY A 105 4.01 10.40 12.52
N ARG A 106 4.29 9.19 12.02
CA ARG A 106 5.50 8.88 11.21
C ARG A 106 5.30 9.12 9.71
N VAL A 107 4.07 9.31 9.26
CA VAL A 107 3.72 9.49 7.84
C VAL A 107 3.19 10.89 7.65
N ARG A 108 3.77 11.63 6.70
CA ARG A 108 3.39 13.01 6.35
C ARG A 108 2.38 13.07 5.22
N MET A 109 2.49 12.16 4.26
CA MET A 109 1.71 12.16 3.02
C MET A 109 1.56 10.75 2.47
N ILE A 110 0.43 10.49 1.82
CA ILE A 110 0.17 9.29 1.02
C ILE A 110 -0.33 9.71 -0.36
N MET A 111 0.31 9.18 -1.40
CA MET A 111 -0.15 9.19 -2.78
C MET A 111 -0.68 7.78 -3.10
N VAL A 112 -1.96 7.67 -3.41
CA VAL A 112 -2.58 6.39 -3.78
C VAL A 112 -2.11 6.00 -5.18
N PHE A 113 -1.55 4.79 -5.31
CA PHE A 113 -1.25 4.19 -6.60
C PHE A 113 -2.30 3.10 -6.88
N ASN A 114 -3.18 3.28 -7.85
CA ASN A 114 -3.35 4.48 -8.68
C ASN A 114 -4.82 4.84 -8.85
N VAL A 115 -5.11 5.90 -9.61
CA VAL A 115 -6.49 6.41 -9.73
C VAL A 115 -7.27 5.60 -10.76
N ASP A 116 -6.78 5.45 -11.99
CA ASP A 116 -7.58 5.03 -13.15
C ASP A 116 -6.78 4.36 -14.29
N PHE A 117 -5.56 3.86 -14.04
CA PHE A 117 -4.81 3.18 -15.11
C PHE A 117 -5.59 1.97 -15.64
N ALA A 118 -5.60 1.82 -16.97
CA ALA A 118 -6.34 0.75 -17.64
C ALA A 118 -5.44 -0.41 -18.13
N ASN A 119 -4.11 -0.26 -18.08
CA ASN A 119 -3.19 -1.29 -18.54
C ASN A 119 -3.20 -2.51 -17.61
N TYR A 120 -3.50 -3.69 -18.16
CA TYR A 120 -3.41 -4.97 -17.47
C TYR A 120 -2.71 -5.98 -18.37
N GLY A 121 -1.63 -6.57 -17.86
CA GLY A 121 -0.74 -7.47 -18.60
C GLY A 121 0.43 -7.81 -17.69
N ASP A 122 1.65 -7.95 -18.21
CA ASP A 122 2.83 -8.27 -17.40
C ASP A 122 3.09 -7.28 -16.26
N ASP A 123 2.73 -6.01 -16.48
CA ASP A 123 2.62 -4.98 -15.45
C ASP A 123 1.12 -4.66 -15.19
N PRO A 124 0.50 -5.24 -14.14
CA PRO A 124 -0.95 -5.21 -13.91
C PRO A 124 -1.40 -3.92 -13.22
N MET A 125 -1.00 -2.75 -13.74
CA MET A 125 -1.28 -1.46 -13.11
C MET A 125 -2.76 -1.18 -12.89
N ALA A 126 -3.64 -1.65 -13.77
CA ALA A 126 -5.08 -1.48 -13.61
C ALA A 126 -5.64 -2.23 -12.39
N GLY A 127 -4.97 -3.29 -11.94
CA GLY A 127 -5.34 -3.98 -10.70
C GLY A 127 -5.17 -3.12 -9.44
N TYR A 128 -4.37 -2.06 -9.50
CA TYR A 128 -4.18 -1.08 -8.43
C TYR A 128 -5.13 0.14 -8.51
N ALA A 129 -5.84 0.33 -9.62
CA ALA A 129 -6.65 1.54 -9.84
C ALA A 129 -7.85 1.61 -8.88
N ILE A 130 -8.06 2.71 -8.16
CA ILE A 130 -9.20 2.83 -7.24
C ILE A 130 -10.53 3.04 -7.95
N ILE A 131 -10.50 3.60 -9.17
CA ILE A 131 -11.64 3.59 -10.09
C ILE A 131 -11.61 2.24 -10.82
N ARG A 132 -12.65 1.44 -10.61
CA ARG A 132 -12.74 0.08 -11.13
C ARG A 132 -13.27 0.09 -12.57
N PRO A 133 -13.14 -1.03 -13.33
CA PRO A 133 -13.56 -1.08 -14.73
C PRO A 133 -15.04 -0.73 -14.98
N ASP A 134 -15.90 -0.96 -13.99
CA ASP A 134 -17.32 -0.60 -14.03
C ASP A 134 -17.60 0.88 -13.71
N GLY A 135 -16.57 1.68 -13.44
CA GLY A 135 -16.64 3.08 -13.05
C GLY A 135 -16.92 3.31 -11.56
N SER A 136 -17.09 2.24 -10.76
CA SER A 136 -17.25 2.36 -9.32
C SER A 136 -15.92 2.73 -8.63
N CYS A 137 -15.99 3.30 -7.43
CA CYS A 137 -14.80 3.53 -6.59
C CYS A 137 -15.06 3.13 -5.13
N PRO A 138 -15.03 1.82 -4.79
CA PRO A 138 -15.23 1.36 -3.42
C PRO A 138 -14.20 1.95 -2.44
N ALA A 139 -12.95 2.13 -2.89
CA ALA A 139 -11.89 2.74 -2.09
C ALA A 139 -12.13 4.23 -1.82
N CYS A 140 -12.84 4.97 -2.68
CA CYS A 140 -13.17 6.37 -2.42
C CYS A 140 -14.01 6.52 -1.13
N VAL A 141 -14.91 5.56 -0.87
CA VAL A 141 -15.73 5.56 0.34
C VAL A 141 -14.88 5.33 1.59
N THR A 142 -14.00 4.32 1.57
CA THR A 142 -13.16 3.98 2.73
C THR A 142 -12.10 5.05 2.99
N LEU A 143 -11.53 5.64 1.94
CA LEU A 143 -10.60 6.76 2.04
C LEU A 143 -11.27 7.99 2.63
N ALA A 144 -12.46 8.37 2.13
CA ALA A 144 -13.21 9.51 2.68
C ALA A 144 -13.54 9.33 4.17
N ALA A 145 -13.98 8.13 4.57
CA ALA A 145 -14.24 7.81 5.98
C ALA A 145 -12.98 7.88 6.85
N SER A 146 -11.80 7.57 6.30
CA SER A 146 -10.54 7.56 7.04
C SER A 146 -9.93 8.96 7.26
N MET A 147 -10.48 9.97 6.57
CA MET A 147 -10.07 11.37 6.68
C MET A 147 -10.89 12.18 7.69
N GLN A 148 -11.96 11.61 8.23
CA GLN A 148 -12.73 12.18 9.35
C GLN A 148 -11.96 12.02 10.67
#